data_AF-A0A6D2KDT3-F1
#
_entry.id   AF-A0A6D2KDT3-F1
#
_cell.length_a   1.000
_cell.length_b   1.000
_cell.length_c   1.000
_cell.angle_alpha   90.00
_cell.angle_beta   90.00
_cell.angle_gamma   90.00
#
_symmetry.space_group_name_H-M   'P 1'
#
loop_
_entity.id
_entity.type
_entity.pdbx_description
1 polymer ?
#
loop_
_entity_poly.entity_id
_entity_poly.type
_entity_poly.pdbx_seq_one_letter_code
_entity_poly.pdbx_strand_id
1 'polypeptide(L)'
;MIASNGLPADHPIDHIENFEEICSNTRSNGVSTDYLKCKLFSFSLGDKASRWLKSLPAHSITTWDEYKAAFINHFYTKERSVSVRNKISNFRQAANESFYEALDRFKEYIRDCPNHGFKEGNLWNIFYRGIDHKYKLSLDTASNGNFMTKTIDEAKFLLRILQLVIVTIVLIMIAQAAPLLHPLMFLKWLNSRT
;
A
#
# COMPACT_ATOMS: atom_id res chain seq x y z
N MET A 1 -15.27 -17.57 1.40
CA MET A 1 -15.04 -16.36 2.23
C MET A 1 -13.88 -16.67 3.16
N ILE A 2 -12.77 -15.94 3.05
CA ILE A 2 -11.70 -16.03 4.05
C ILE A 2 -12.22 -15.23 5.25
N ALA A 3 -12.55 -15.91 6.35
CA ALA A 3 -13.03 -15.28 7.57
C ALA A 3 -11.86 -14.56 8.24
N SER A 4 -11.98 -13.25 8.52
CA SER A 4 -10.94 -12.54 9.27
C SER A 4 -11.17 -12.76 10.76
N ASN A 5 -10.22 -13.40 11.45
CA ASN A 5 -10.41 -13.80 12.84
C ASN A 5 -10.34 -12.62 13.84
N GLY A 6 -10.23 -11.38 13.36
CA GLY A 6 -9.93 -10.21 14.19
C GLY A 6 -8.59 -10.38 14.93
N LEU A 7 -7.68 -11.17 14.37
CA LEU A 7 -6.33 -11.42 14.89
C LEU A 7 -5.40 -10.26 14.48
N PRO A 8 -4.29 -10.04 15.23
CA PRO A 8 -3.33 -8.95 14.97
C PRO A 8 -2.71 -8.94 13.55
N ALA A 9 -2.83 -10.05 12.82
CA ALA A 9 -2.26 -10.26 11.50
C ALA A 9 -3.14 -9.77 10.34
N ASP A 10 -4.47 -9.71 10.51
CA ASP A 10 -5.36 -9.15 9.49
C ASP A 10 -5.50 -7.65 9.72
N HIS A 11 -4.97 -6.85 8.80
CA HIS A 11 -5.02 -5.40 8.91
C HIS A 11 -6.48 -4.92 8.68
N PRO A 12 -7.09 -4.16 9.62
CA PRO A 12 -8.51 -3.78 9.53
C PRO A 12 -8.91 -3.04 8.26
N ILE A 13 -7.96 -2.30 7.66
CA ILE A 13 -8.18 -1.59 6.39
C ILE A 13 -8.25 -2.60 5.23
N ASP A 14 -7.31 -3.54 5.16
CA ASP A 14 -7.24 -4.56 4.11
C ASP A 14 -8.49 -5.45 4.12
N HIS A 15 -9.05 -5.75 5.30
CA HIS A 15 -10.32 -6.47 5.41
C HIS A 15 -11.50 -5.71 4.80
N ILE A 16 -11.56 -4.39 5.02
CA ILE A 16 -12.59 -3.53 4.42
C ILE A 16 -12.43 -3.47 2.90
N GLU A 17 -11.21 -3.25 2.41
CA GLU A 17 -10.92 -3.14 0.97
C GLU A 17 -11.28 -4.44 0.23
N ASN A 18 -10.83 -5.59 0.75
CA ASN A 18 -11.16 -6.90 0.19
C ASN A 18 -12.67 -7.18 0.21
N PHE A 19 -13.36 -6.78 1.28
CA PHE A 19 -14.82 -6.92 1.35
C PHE A 19 -15.54 -6.02 0.33
N GLU A 20 -15.09 -4.77 0.16
CA GLU A 20 -15.65 -3.85 -0.83
C GLU A 20 -15.44 -4.36 -2.27
N GLU A 21 -14.26 -4.94 -2.56
CA GLU A 21 -13.97 -5.58 -3.84
C GLU A 21 -14.90 -6.76 -4.12
N ILE A 22 -15.13 -7.64 -3.13
CA ILE A 22 -16.09 -8.75 -3.25
C ILE A 22 -17.50 -8.21 -3.52
N CYS A 23 -17.91 -7.17 -2.80
CA CYS A 23 -19.23 -6.56 -2.96
C CYS A 23 -19.40 -5.85 -4.31
N SER A 24 -18.32 -5.29 -4.89
CA SER A 24 -18.35 -4.56 -6.17
C SER A 24 -18.83 -5.42 -7.36
N ASN A 25 -18.70 -6.75 -7.27
CA ASN A 25 -19.13 -7.70 -8.29
C ASN A 25 -20.58 -8.17 -8.14
N THR A 26 -21.33 -7.65 -7.16
CA THR A 26 -22.69 -8.12 -6.83
C THR A 26 -23.73 -7.21 -7.47
N ARG A 27 -24.58 -7.75 -8.35
CA ARG A 27 -25.77 -7.02 -8.86
C ARG A 27 -26.85 -6.98 -7.78
N SER A 28 -27.30 -5.78 -7.41
CA SER A 28 -28.44 -5.59 -6.51
C SER A 28 -29.69 -5.19 -7.30
N ASN A 29 -30.64 -6.11 -7.47
CA ASN A 29 -31.94 -5.81 -8.06
C ASN A 29 -32.79 -5.02 -7.05
N GLY A 30 -32.65 -3.68 -7.04
CA GLY A 30 -33.52 -2.77 -6.29
C GLY A 30 -33.24 -2.64 -4.79
N VAL A 31 -32.15 -3.22 -4.28
CA VAL A 31 -31.70 -3.06 -2.88
C VAL A 31 -30.52 -2.10 -2.83
N SER A 32 -30.50 -1.20 -1.84
CA SER A 32 -29.35 -0.31 -1.60
C SER A 32 -28.07 -1.12 -1.38
N THR A 33 -27.02 -0.77 -2.11
CA THR A 33 -25.69 -1.39 -1.99
C THR A 33 -25.15 -1.28 -0.57
N ASP A 34 -25.39 -0.15 0.11
CA ASP A 34 -24.96 0.06 1.48
C ASP A 34 -25.67 -0.87 2.46
N TYR A 35 -26.97 -1.09 2.27
CA TYR A 35 -27.72 -2.04 3.09
C TYR A 35 -27.17 -3.46 2.96
N LEU A 36 -26.85 -3.89 1.72
CA LEU A 36 -26.25 -5.20 1.47
C LEU A 36 -24.85 -5.30 2.10
N LYS A 37 -24.00 -4.30 1.93
CA LYS A 37 -22.66 -4.26 2.54
C LYS A 37 -22.75 -4.38 4.06
N CYS A 38 -23.57 -3.58 4.73
CA CYS A 38 -23.76 -3.63 6.17
C CYS A 38 -24.26 -5.01 6.65
N LYS A 39 -25.17 -5.63 5.90
CA LYS A 39 -25.69 -6.97 6.23
C LYS A 39 -24.63 -8.05 6.05
N LEU A 40 -23.94 -8.04 4.90
CA LEU A 40 -22.99 -9.07 4.50
C LEU A 40 -21.67 -8.99 5.28
N PHE A 41 -21.27 -7.79 5.71
CA PHE A 41 -20.02 -7.60 6.45
C PHE A 41 -20.01 -8.40 7.76
N SER A 42 -21.15 -8.55 8.44
CA SER A 42 -21.25 -9.36 9.65
C SER A 42 -20.80 -10.82 9.48
N PHE A 43 -20.91 -11.36 8.26
CA PHE A 43 -20.50 -12.73 7.91
C PHE A 43 -19.00 -12.84 7.55
N SER A 44 -18.34 -11.72 7.24
CA SER A 44 -16.90 -11.70 6.97
C SER A 44 -16.06 -11.60 8.26
N LEU A 45 -16.70 -11.26 9.38
CA LEU A 45 -16.07 -11.09 10.69
C LEU A 45 -15.96 -12.41 11.47
N GLY A 46 -14.78 -12.69 11.99
CA GLY A 46 -14.54 -13.74 12.97
C GLY A 46 -14.94 -13.35 14.39
N ASP A 47 -14.73 -14.26 15.34
CA ASP A 47 -15.40 -14.25 16.65
C ASP A 47 -15.29 -12.95 17.45
N LYS A 48 -14.11 -12.31 17.48
CA LYS A 48 -13.92 -11.07 18.24
C LYS A 48 -14.65 -9.89 17.58
N ALA A 49 -14.55 -9.78 16.27
CA ALA A 49 -15.16 -8.70 15.50
C ALA A 49 -16.69 -8.86 15.39
N SER A 50 -17.18 -10.09 15.24
CA SER A 50 -18.61 -10.41 15.24
C SER A 50 -19.26 -10.09 16.58
N ARG A 51 -18.59 -10.39 17.71
CA ARG A 51 -19.07 -10.02 19.06
C ARG A 51 -19.12 -8.52 19.29
N TRP A 52 -18.08 -7.79 18.90
CA TRP A 52 -18.07 -6.33 18.96
C TRP A 52 -19.25 -5.76 18.17
N LEU A 53 -19.44 -6.21 16.93
CA LEU A 53 -20.51 -5.72 16.08
C LEU A 53 -21.89 -5.92 16.73
N LYS A 54 -22.15 -7.10 17.31
CA LYS A 54 -23.39 -7.41 18.02
C LYS A 54 -23.59 -6.59 19.30
N SER A 55 -22.53 -6.01 19.85
CA SER A 55 -22.61 -5.16 21.04
C SER A 55 -22.98 -3.71 20.76
N LEU A 56 -22.96 -3.29 19.48
CA LEU A 56 -23.33 -1.94 19.10
C LEU A 56 -24.84 -1.71 19.32
N PRO A 57 -25.26 -0.51 19.75
CA PRO A 57 -26.68 -0.19 19.91
C PRO A 57 -27.44 -0.38 18.59
N ALA A 58 -28.67 -0.90 18.66
CA ALA A 58 -29.51 -1.03 17.48
C ALA A 58 -29.69 0.33 16.79
N HIS A 59 -29.63 0.35 15.46
CA HIS A 59 -29.75 1.55 14.63
C HIS A 59 -28.64 2.62 14.82
N SER A 60 -27.56 2.32 15.55
CA SER A 60 -26.44 3.27 15.73
C SER A 60 -25.60 3.51 14.47
N ILE A 61 -25.68 2.61 13.48
CA ILE A 61 -24.94 2.69 12.22
C ILE A 61 -25.94 2.39 11.11
N THR A 62 -26.12 3.34 10.21
CA THR A 62 -27.15 3.29 9.16
C THR A 62 -26.57 3.29 7.75
N THR A 63 -25.31 3.73 7.61
CA THR A 63 -24.59 3.74 6.33
C THR A 63 -23.33 2.87 6.39
N TRP A 64 -22.85 2.47 5.22
CA TRP A 64 -21.61 1.69 5.12
C TRP A 64 -20.38 2.49 5.58
N ASP A 65 -20.35 3.80 5.34
CA ASP A 65 -19.23 4.66 5.76
C ASP A 65 -19.14 4.83 7.28
N GLU A 66 -20.28 5.01 7.97
CA GLU A 66 -20.34 4.98 9.44
C GLU A 66 -19.82 3.65 10.00
N TYR A 67 -20.13 2.56 9.30
CA TYR A 67 -19.68 1.22 9.66
C TYR A 67 -18.17 1.06 9.57
N LYS A 68 -17.58 1.48 8.45
CA LYS A 68 -16.13 1.50 8.26
C LYS A 68 -15.45 2.33 9.34
N ALA A 69 -15.97 3.54 9.59
CA ALA A 69 -15.41 4.43 10.61
C ALA A 69 -15.42 3.80 12.01
N ALA A 70 -16.54 3.19 12.41
CA ALA A 70 -16.67 2.52 13.70
C ALA A 70 -15.74 1.30 13.82
N PHE A 71 -15.65 0.49 12.76
CA PHE A 71 -14.79 -0.70 12.71
C PHE A 71 -13.31 -0.33 12.82
N ILE A 72 -12.87 0.64 12.02
CA ILE A 72 -11.50 1.16 12.09
C ILE A 72 -11.24 1.75 13.47
N ASN A 73 -12.12 2.60 14.02
CA ASN A 73 -11.89 3.19 15.33
C ASN A 73 -11.81 2.15 16.48
N HIS A 74 -12.49 1.01 16.36
CA HIS A 74 -12.47 -0.03 17.38
C HIS A 74 -11.28 -0.99 17.24
N PHE A 75 -10.95 -1.41 16.01
CA PHE A 75 -9.90 -2.42 15.77
C PHE A 75 -8.53 -1.81 15.42
N TYR A 76 -8.48 -0.54 15.05
CA TYR A 76 -7.26 0.19 14.81
C TYR A 76 -6.85 0.94 16.09
N THR A 77 -5.85 0.42 16.80
CA THR A 77 -5.45 0.99 18.10
C THR A 77 -4.76 2.35 17.95
N LYS A 78 -4.92 3.23 18.94
CA LYS A 78 -4.21 4.53 18.98
C LYS A 78 -2.70 4.32 18.95
N GLU A 79 -2.20 3.27 19.59
CA GLU A 79 -0.80 2.88 19.63
C GLU A 79 -0.27 2.52 18.22
N ARG A 80 -1.08 1.83 17.41
CA ARG A 80 -0.74 1.54 16.00
C ARG A 80 -0.67 2.84 15.19
N SER A 81 -1.63 3.76 15.38
CA SER A 81 -1.60 5.07 14.72
C SER A 81 -0.34 5.87 15.08
N VAL A 82 0.03 5.92 16.36
CA VAL A 82 1.25 6.60 16.82
C VAL A 82 2.49 5.93 16.25
N SER A 83 2.56 4.59 16.26
CA SER A 83 3.68 3.84 15.70
C SER A 83 3.87 4.13 14.21
N VAL A 84 2.80 4.07 13.41
CA VAL A 84 2.88 4.34 11.97
C VAL A 84 3.22 5.81 11.71
N ARG A 85 2.64 6.76 12.45
CA ARG A 85 3.01 8.19 12.36
C ARG A 85 4.50 8.44 12.66
N ASN A 86 5.06 7.71 13.62
CA ASN A 86 6.49 7.76 13.93
C ASN A 86 7.34 7.16 12.80
N LYS A 87 6.87 6.08 12.15
CA LYS A 87 7.53 5.50 10.97
C LYS A 87 7.50 6.44 9.76
N ILE A 88 6.40 7.17 9.55
CA ILE A 88 6.31 8.22 8.53
C ILE A 88 7.34 9.31 8.84
N SER A 89 7.24 9.96 10.00
CA SER A 89 8.08 11.12 10.35
C SER A 89 9.58 10.82 10.41
N ASN A 90 9.96 9.62 10.84
CA ASN A 90 11.36 9.18 10.93
C ASN A 90 11.78 8.29 9.76
N PHE A 91 11.08 8.36 8.64
CA PHE A 91 11.35 7.49 7.51
C PHE A 91 12.81 7.57 7.06
N ARG A 92 13.42 6.40 6.90
CA ARG A 92 14.75 6.20 6.33
C ARG A 92 14.71 5.00 5.40
N GLN A 93 15.34 5.13 4.24
CA GLN A 93 15.64 4.02 3.37
C GLN A 93 16.71 3.14 4.06
N ALA A 94 16.49 1.82 4.09
CA ALA A 94 17.48 0.90 4.63
C ALA A 94 18.64 0.70 3.65
N ALA A 95 19.81 0.29 4.16
CA ALA A 95 21.04 0.18 3.35
C ALA A 95 20.91 -0.77 2.14
N ASN A 96 20.08 -1.81 2.27
CA ASN A 96 19.92 -2.87 1.28
C ASN A 96 18.60 -2.73 0.50
N GLU A 97 17.85 -1.66 0.76
CA GLU A 97 16.52 -1.44 0.22
C GLU A 97 16.62 -0.61 -1.06
N SER A 98 16.02 -1.08 -2.13
CA SER A 98 15.94 -0.32 -3.38
C SER A 98 15.04 0.91 -3.22
N PHE A 99 15.16 1.87 -4.14
CA PHE A 99 14.24 3.02 -4.15
C PHE A 99 12.77 2.61 -4.28
N TYR A 100 12.49 1.57 -5.07
CA TYR A 100 11.13 1.09 -5.28
C TYR A 100 10.54 0.53 -3.98
N GLU A 101 11.24 -0.37 -3.31
CA GLU A 101 10.81 -0.96 -2.03
C GLU A 101 10.61 0.13 -0.96
N ALA A 102 11.52 1.11 -0.90
CA ALA A 102 11.40 2.24 0.02
C ALA A 102 10.15 3.09 -0.27
N LEU A 103 9.88 3.40 -1.54
CA LEU A 103 8.72 4.18 -1.96
C LEU A 103 7.41 3.43 -1.68
N ASP A 104 7.39 2.12 -1.92
CA ASP A 104 6.22 1.28 -1.69
C ASP A 104 5.90 1.20 -0.19
N ARG A 105 6.91 0.88 0.64
CA ARG A 105 6.79 0.87 2.11
C ARG A 105 6.33 2.22 2.67
N PHE A 106 6.78 3.34 2.11
CA PHE A 106 6.32 4.66 2.54
C PHE A 106 4.84 4.89 2.21
N LYS A 107 4.38 4.46 1.04
CA LYS A 107 2.96 4.52 0.65
C LYS A 107 2.09 3.63 1.53
N GLU A 108 2.58 2.44 1.89
CA GLU A 108 1.92 1.56 2.86
C GLU A 108 1.72 2.26 4.20
N TYR A 109 2.73 2.95 4.73
CA TYR A 109 2.55 3.71 5.99
C TYR A 109 1.49 4.80 5.89
N ILE A 110 1.38 5.48 4.75
CA ILE A 110 0.36 6.51 4.52
C ILE A 110 -1.03 5.86 4.49
N ARG A 111 -1.19 4.78 3.73
CA ARG A 111 -2.45 4.02 3.63
C ARG A 111 -2.87 3.47 4.99
N ASP A 112 -1.92 2.91 5.73
CA ASP A 112 -2.19 2.24 7.00
C ASP A 112 -2.61 3.22 8.09
N CYS A 113 -2.32 4.52 7.97
CA CYS A 113 -2.70 5.52 8.96
C CYS A 113 -3.42 6.71 8.29
N PRO A 114 -4.68 6.57 7.85
CA PRO A 114 -5.40 7.64 7.12
C PRO A 114 -5.53 8.95 7.91
N ASN A 115 -5.53 8.87 9.24
CA ASN A 115 -5.52 10.03 10.15
C ASN A 115 -4.10 10.39 10.63
N HIS A 116 -3.10 10.29 9.76
CA HIS A 116 -1.69 10.54 10.11
C HIS A 116 -1.39 12.01 10.45
N GLY A 117 -2.21 12.97 10.01
CA GLY A 117 -2.11 14.40 10.37
C GLY A 117 -1.03 15.18 9.63
N PHE A 118 -0.43 14.60 8.59
CA PHE A 118 0.55 15.28 7.74
C PHE A 118 -0.13 15.83 6.49
N LYS A 119 0.25 17.04 6.06
CA LYS A 119 -0.12 17.54 4.74
C LYS A 119 0.60 16.71 3.67
N GLU A 120 -0.05 16.53 2.53
CA GLU A 120 0.47 15.67 1.46
C GLU A 120 1.84 16.12 0.93
N GLY A 121 2.06 17.43 0.74
CA GLY A 121 3.39 17.93 0.37
C GLY A 121 4.48 17.61 1.41
N ASN A 122 4.12 17.58 2.70
CA ASN A 122 5.07 17.22 3.77
C ASN A 122 5.44 15.73 3.70
N LEU A 123 4.53 14.85 3.28
CA LEU A 123 4.83 13.43 3.13
C LEU A 123 5.97 13.21 2.13
N TRP A 124 5.89 13.83 0.96
CA TRP A 124 6.93 13.69 -0.08
C TRP A 124 8.25 14.35 0.33
N ASN A 125 8.21 15.44 1.09
CA ASN A 125 9.41 16.04 1.67
C ASN A 125 10.08 15.12 2.72
N ILE A 126 9.29 14.43 3.54
CA ILE A 126 9.80 13.45 4.51
C ILE A 126 10.44 12.27 3.76
N PHE A 127 9.76 11.73 2.74
CA PHE A 127 10.30 10.67 1.89
C PHE A 127 11.62 11.09 1.24
N TYR A 128 11.65 12.24 0.57
CA TYR A 128 12.84 12.80 -0.06
C TYR A 128 14.00 12.93 0.93
N ARG A 129 13.76 13.39 2.18
CA ARG A 129 14.82 13.49 3.20
C ARG A 129 15.31 12.12 3.68
N GLY A 130 14.45 11.11 3.66
CA GLY A 130 14.70 9.77 4.16
C GLY A 130 15.46 8.84 3.21
N ILE A 131 15.43 9.10 1.91
CA ILE A 131 16.08 8.26 0.89
C ILE A 131 17.59 8.52 0.73
N ASP A 132 18.26 7.57 0.07
CA ASP A 132 19.69 7.58 -0.23
C ASP A 132 20.08 8.77 -1.12
N HIS A 133 21.29 9.29 -0.92
CA HIS A 133 21.76 10.53 -1.54
C HIS A 133 21.73 10.49 -3.07
N LYS A 134 22.05 9.32 -3.66
CA LYS A 134 22.01 9.13 -5.11
C LYS A 134 20.62 9.38 -5.71
N TYR A 135 19.55 8.97 -5.02
CA TYR A 135 18.18 9.18 -5.50
C TYR A 135 17.73 10.62 -5.31
N LYS A 136 18.19 11.29 -4.23
CA LYS A 136 17.98 12.74 -4.06
C LYS A 136 18.55 13.52 -5.23
N LEU A 137 19.80 13.24 -5.59
CA LEU A 137 20.46 13.89 -6.73
C LEU A 137 19.71 13.65 -8.05
N SER A 138 19.21 12.42 -8.28
CA SER A 138 18.40 12.13 -9.47
C SER A 138 17.09 12.92 -9.48
N LEU A 139 16.40 13.03 -8.34
CA LEU A 139 15.16 13.81 -8.21
C LEU A 139 15.41 15.31 -8.36
N ASP A 140 16.49 15.84 -7.79
CA ASP A 140 16.86 17.25 -7.94
C ASP A 140 17.22 17.56 -9.39
N THR A 141 17.97 16.68 -10.06
CA THR A 141 18.27 16.81 -11.50
C THR A 141 16.99 16.82 -12.34
N ALA A 142 16.07 15.88 -12.10
CA ALA A 142 14.82 15.77 -12.84
C ALA A 142 13.82 16.91 -12.54
N SER A 143 14.01 17.64 -11.44
CA SER A 143 13.15 18.74 -11.00
C SER A 143 13.71 20.14 -11.31
N ASN A 144 14.77 20.23 -12.11
CA ASN A 144 15.51 21.47 -12.41
C ASN A 144 16.15 22.11 -11.16
N GLY A 145 16.65 21.29 -10.24
CA GLY A 145 17.57 21.68 -9.17
C GLY A 145 17.06 21.48 -7.75
N ASN A 146 15.74 21.42 -7.52
CA ASN A 146 15.20 21.19 -6.17
C ASN A 146 13.84 20.51 -6.23
N PHE A 147 13.79 19.26 -5.74
CA PHE A 147 12.56 18.48 -5.68
C PHE A 147 11.53 19.05 -4.69
N MET A 148 11.98 19.60 -3.55
CA MET A 148 11.09 20.05 -2.47
C MET A 148 10.30 21.32 -2.81
N THR A 149 10.60 21.99 -3.92
CA THR A 149 9.84 23.18 -4.41
C THR A 149 8.73 22.82 -5.38
N LYS A 150 8.65 21.55 -5.80
CA LYS A 150 7.65 21.08 -6.75
C LYS A 150 6.27 21.00 -6.12
N THR A 151 5.25 21.13 -6.96
CA THR A 151 3.87 20.81 -6.57
C THR A 151 3.72 19.33 -6.22
N ILE A 152 2.64 18.96 -5.53
CA ILE A 152 2.38 17.56 -5.15
C ILE A 152 2.33 16.65 -6.38
N ASP A 153 1.68 17.11 -7.45
CA ASP A 153 1.51 16.32 -8.67
C ASP A 153 2.84 16.14 -9.41
N GLU A 154 3.64 17.19 -9.53
CA GLU A 154 5.00 17.11 -10.08
C GLU A 154 5.89 16.19 -9.25
N ALA A 155 5.83 16.30 -7.92
CA ALA A 155 6.61 15.43 -7.02
C ALA A 155 6.26 13.95 -7.24
N LYS A 156 4.97 13.60 -7.24
CA LYS A 156 4.49 12.24 -7.53
C LYS A 156 4.90 11.76 -8.91
N PHE A 157 4.81 12.64 -9.92
CA PHE A 157 5.21 12.33 -11.29
C PHE A 157 6.69 12.01 -11.39
N LEU A 158 7.56 12.82 -10.79
CA LEU A 158 9.00 12.61 -10.77
C LEU A 158 9.40 11.34 -10.03
N LEU A 159 8.77 11.04 -8.88
CA LEU A 159 8.97 9.78 -8.16
C LEU A 159 8.63 8.57 -9.03
N ARG A 160 7.52 8.64 -9.78
CA ARG A 160 7.11 7.60 -10.72
C ARG A 160 8.08 7.47 -11.89
N ILE A 161 8.54 8.58 -12.48
CA ILE A 161 9.55 8.56 -13.55
C ILE A 161 10.82 7.89 -13.05
N LEU A 162 11.34 8.28 -11.89
CA LEU A 162 12.58 7.72 -11.38
C LEU A 162 12.45 6.20 -11.17
N GLN A 163 11.31 5.74 -10.64
CA GLN A 163 11.01 4.32 -10.52
C GLN A 163 11.01 3.62 -11.89
N LEU A 164 10.36 4.20 -12.91
CA LEU A 164 10.32 3.63 -14.27
C LEU A 164 11.72 3.57 -14.90
N VAL A 165 12.51 4.63 -14.78
CA VAL A 165 13.88 4.69 -15.30
C VAL A 165 14.75 3.61 -14.68
N ILE A 166 14.67 3.43 -13.35
CA ILE A 166 15.42 2.38 -12.64
C ILE A 166 15.01 0.98 -13.16
N VAL A 167 13.71 0.72 -13.28
CA VAL A 167 13.21 -0.58 -13.78
C VAL A 167 13.67 -0.83 -15.21
N THR A 168 13.58 0.17 -16.10
CA THR A 168 14.03 0.05 -17.49
C THR A 168 15.54 -0.22 -17.57
N ILE A 169 16.36 0.46 -16.77
CA ILE A 169 17.81 0.22 -16.74
C ILE A 169 18.12 -1.21 -16.27
N VAL A 170 17.45 -1.69 -15.22
CA VAL A 170 17.64 -3.07 -14.73
C VAL A 170 17.24 -4.09 -15.79
N LEU A 171 16.12 -3.89 -16.49
CA LEU A 171 15.70 -4.77 -17.58
C LEU A 171 16.71 -4.79 -18.74
N ILE A 172 17.26 -3.64 -19.10
CA ILE A 172 18.32 -3.54 -20.12
C ILE A 172 19.57 -4.29 -19.67
N MET A 173 20.00 -4.12 -18.42
CA MET A 173 21.16 -4.84 -17.87
C MET A 173 20.95 -6.36 -17.88
N ILE A 174 19.77 -6.84 -17.52
CA ILE A 174 19.43 -8.27 -17.58
C ILE A 174 19.44 -8.76 -19.04
N ALA A 175 18.84 -8.00 -19.96
CA ALA A 175 18.80 -8.35 -21.38
C ALA A 175 20.21 -8.39 -22.01
N GLN A 176 21.11 -7.49 -21.59
CA GLN A 176 22.52 -7.47 -22.02
C GLN A 176 23.37 -8.56 -21.37
N ALA A 177 23.03 -9.00 -20.15
CA ALA A 177 23.70 -10.10 -19.46
C ALA A 177 23.25 -11.49 -19.93
N ALA A 178 22.01 -11.64 -20.40
CA ALA A 178 21.46 -12.90 -20.92
C ALA A 178 22.33 -13.58 -22.01
N PRO A 179 22.90 -12.88 -23.01
CA PRO A 179 23.78 -13.50 -24.00
C PRO A 179 25.16 -13.94 -23.46
N LEU A 180 25.54 -13.58 -22.22
CA LEU A 180 26.78 -14.06 -21.58
C LEU A 180 26.62 -15.44 -20.92
N LEU A 181 25.39 -15.94 -20.77
CA LEU A 181 25.11 -17.35 -20.50
C LEU A 181 25.32 -18.13 -21.80
N HIS A 182 26.58 -18.49 -22.01
CA HIS A 182 27.15 -19.09 -23.21
C HIS A 182 26.18 -20.00 -24.03
N PRO A 183 25.99 -19.76 -25.34
CA PRO A 183 25.13 -20.60 -26.21
C PRO A 183 25.44 -22.11 -26.16
N LEU A 184 26.70 -22.47 -25.90
CA LEU A 184 27.11 -23.88 -25.72
C LEU A 184 26.53 -24.55 -24.46
N MET A 185 26.16 -23.81 -23.41
CA MET A 185 25.49 -24.38 -22.22
C MET A 185 24.05 -24.79 -22.56
N PHE A 186 23.37 -24.00 -23.41
CA PHE A 186 22.02 -24.30 -23.88
C PHE A 186 22.00 -25.49 -24.86
N LEU A 187 22.97 -25.55 -25.77
CA LEU A 187 23.16 -26.71 -26.67
C LEU A 187 23.56 -27.98 -25.90
N LYS A 188 24.41 -27.88 -24.86
CA LYS A 188 24.73 -29.02 -23.98
C LYS A 188 23.52 -29.54 -23.20
N TRP A 189 22.63 -28.65 -22.74
CA TRP A 189 21.41 -29.04 -22.04
C TRP A 189 20.41 -29.75 -22.98
N LEU A 190 20.21 -29.22 -24.20
CA LEU A 190 19.36 -29.81 -25.25
C LEU A 190 19.87 -31.20 -25.68
N ASN A 191 21.17 -31.36 -25.90
CA ASN A 191 21.77 -32.65 -26.27
C ASN A 191 21.83 -33.68 -25.13
N SER A 192 21.54 -33.30 -23.88
CA SER A 192 21.48 -34.25 -22.76
C SER A 192 20.09 -34.88 -22.56
N ARG A 193 19.09 -34.43 -23.32
CA ARG A 193 17.69 -34.90 -23.27
C ARG A 193 17.25 -35.69 -24.50
N THR A 194 18.17 -35.96 -25.43
CA THR A 194 18.01 -36.84 -26.59
C THR A 194 18.92 -38.04 -26.42
#